data_AF-A0A9W9T2Q9-F1
#
_entry.id   AF-A0A9W9T2Q9-F1
#
_cell.length_a   1.000
_cell.length_b   1.000
_cell.length_c   1.000
_cell.angle_alpha   90.00
_cell.angle_beta   90.00
_cell.angle_gamma   90.00
#
_symmetry.space_group_name_H-M   'P 1'
#
loop_
_entity.id
_entity.type
_entity.pdbx_description
1 polymer ?
#
loop_
_entity_poly.entity_id
_entity_poly.type
_entity_poly.pdbx_seq_one_letter_code
_entity_poly.pdbx_strand_id
1 'polypeptide(L)'
;MSLVAARSNLLEPLREFVKVDRKPTWGTCAGLILLAESANKTKKGGQELIGGLDVRVNRNHFGRQTESFQGPLDLPFLGRDAPPFPAVFIRAPIVEKILPHHEGIQTEEIQQDDVVVAPSRQARDSVAQAATAEHVEVLATLVGPAAQNATEGRNINPDQEVGDIVAVRQGNVFGTSFHPELTGDARIHTWWLHEVQSAVRKRDKLKQ
;
A
#
# COMPACT_ATOMS: atom_id res chain seq x y z
N MET A 1 5.87 -6.47 13.09
CA MET A 1 4.53 -5.85 13.10
C MET A 1 3.42 -6.89 13.11
N SER A 2 3.23 -7.72 12.07
CA SER A 2 2.17 -8.75 12.08
C SER A 2 2.22 -9.72 13.27
N LEU A 3 3.40 -10.21 13.63
CA LEU A 3 3.56 -11.13 14.77
C LEU A 3 3.15 -10.48 16.10
N VAL A 4 3.40 -9.17 16.26
CA VAL A 4 2.99 -8.41 17.44
C VAL A 4 1.47 -8.23 17.42
N ALA A 5 0.89 -7.88 16.28
CA ALA A 5 -0.56 -7.76 16.13
C ALA A 5 -1.28 -9.09 16.40
N ALA A 6 -0.76 -10.21 15.88
CA ALA A 6 -1.29 -11.54 16.12
C ALA A 6 -1.18 -11.94 17.61
N ARG A 7 -0.01 -11.76 18.22
CA ARG A 7 0.20 -12.03 19.66
C ARG A 7 -0.63 -11.13 20.58
N SER A 8 -1.06 -9.98 20.08
CA SER A 8 -1.89 -9.02 20.81
C SER A 8 -3.39 -9.14 20.45
N ASN A 9 -3.80 -10.15 19.67
CA ASN A 9 -5.17 -10.31 19.16
C ASN A 9 -5.73 -9.08 18.40
N LEU A 10 -4.86 -8.27 17.80
CA LEU A 10 -5.26 -7.07 17.05
C LEU A 10 -5.52 -7.35 15.56
N LEU A 11 -5.08 -8.49 15.04
CA LEU A 11 -5.15 -8.74 13.61
C LEU A 11 -6.59 -8.83 13.08
N GLU A 12 -7.47 -9.52 13.81
CA GLU A 12 -8.89 -9.62 13.47
C GLU A 12 -9.63 -8.28 13.59
N PRO A 13 -9.51 -7.52 14.69
CA PRO A 13 -10.04 -6.15 14.77
C PRO A 13 -9.54 -5.23 13.64
N LEU A 14 -8.27 -5.33 13.25
CA LEU A 14 -7.73 -4.54 12.13
C LEU A 14 -8.33 -4.97 10.80
N ARG A 15 -8.53 -6.26 10.56
CA ARG A 15 -9.23 -6.78 9.37
C ARG A 15 -10.68 -6.31 9.32
N GLU A 16 -11.38 -6.28 10.46
CA GLU A 16 -12.73 -5.72 10.54
C GLU A 16 -12.73 -4.21 10.22
N PHE A 17 -11.84 -3.44 10.84
CA PHE A 17 -11.71 -2.00 10.62
C PHE A 17 -11.45 -1.65 9.14
N VAL A 18 -10.55 -2.39 8.49
CA VAL A 18 -10.10 -2.11 7.13
C VAL A 18 -11.01 -2.73 6.08
N LYS A 19 -11.34 -4.03 6.15
CA LYS A 19 -12.05 -4.74 5.08
C LYS A 19 -13.56 -4.78 5.26
N VAL A 20 -14.04 -4.78 6.50
CA VAL A 20 -15.49 -4.89 6.79
C VAL A 20 -16.12 -3.49 6.89
N ASP A 21 -15.56 -2.64 7.74
CA ASP A 21 -16.07 -1.29 7.97
C ASP A 21 -15.61 -0.27 6.91
N ARG A 22 -14.55 -0.59 6.15
CA ARG A 22 -13.86 0.27 5.17
C ARG A 22 -13.57 1.68 5.71
N LYS A 23 -13.06 1.73 6.94
CA LYS A 23 -12.64 2.99 7.56
C LYS A 23 -11.34 3.51 6.95
N PRO A 24 -11.17 4.85 6.88
CA PRO A 24 -9.94 5.45 6.39
C PRO A 24 -8.70 4.86 7.05
N THR A 25 -7.81 4.29 6.24
CA THR A 25 -6.60 3.61 6.73
C THR A 25 -5.41 3.95 5.85
N TRP A 26 -4.29 4.31 6.46
CA TRP A 26 -3.04 4.56 5.76
C TRP A 26 -1.93 3.63 6.26
N GLY A 27 -1.37 2.83 5.35
CA GLY A 27 -0.21 2.00 5.61
C GLY A 27 1.06 2.58 5.00
N THR A 28 2.02 2.98 5.84
CA THR A 28 3.36 3.43 5.42
C THR A 28 4.38 2.29 5.52
N CYS A 29 5.25 2.13 4.51
CA CYS A 29 6.27 1.10 4.41
C CYS A 29 5.74 -0.31 4.76
N ALA A 30 6.05 -0.84 5.95
CA ALA A 30 5.54 -2.14 6.38
C ALA A 30 4.01 -2.19 6.51
N GLY A 31 3.35 -1.06 6.70
CA GLY A 31 1.90 -0.91 6.66
C GLY A 31 1.33 -1.18 5.27
N LEU A 32 1.98 -0.72 4.20
CA LEU A 32 1.59 -1.05 2.82
C LEU A 32 1.62 -2.56 2.59
N ILE A 33 2.67 -3.24 3.09
CA ILE A 33 2.76 -4.71 3.01
C ILE A 33 1.56 -5.35 3.71
N LEU A 34 1.18 -4.88 4.90
CA LEU A 34 0.06 -5.44 5.66
C LEU A 34 -1.29 -5.22 4.96
N LEU A 35 -1.46 -4.10 4.26
CA LEU A 35 -2.72 -3.76 3.57
C LEU A 35 -2.86 -4.41 2.19
N ALA A 36 -1.79 -4.97 1.63
CA ALA A 36 -1.86 -5.70 0.36
C ALA A 36 -2.69 -6.97 0.47
N GLU A 37 -3.42 -7.32 -0.59
CA GLU A 37 -4.06 -8.64 -0.72
C GLU A 37 -3.04 -9.75 -0.96
N SER A 38 -1.88 -9.45 -1.54
CA SER A 38 -0.82 -10.42 -1.83
C SER A 38 0.57 -9.85 -1.51
N ALA A 39 1.46 -10.66 -0.93
CA ALA A 39 2.87 -10.30 -0.75
C ALA A 39 3.79 -11.52 -0.75
N ASN A 40 5.00 -11.37 -1.27
CA ASN A 40 6.01 -12.44 -1.24
C ASN A 40 6.43 -12.83 0.21
N LYS A 41 6.78 -14.10 0.41
CA LYS A 41 7.23 -14.68 1.69
C LYS A 41 8.70 -14.35 1.89
N THR A 42 9.01 -13.75 3.04
CA THR A 42 10.41 -13.47 3.44
C THR A 42 10.89 -14.29 4.63
N LYS A 43 10.00 -15.02 5.34
CA LYS A 43 10.34 -15.84 6.52
C LYS A 43 9.42 -17.06 6.66
N LYS A 44 9.99 -18.18 7.13
CA LYS A 44 9.27 -19.40 7.51
C LYS A 44 8.26 -19.07 8.63
N GLY A 45 6.99 -19.45 8.45
CA GLY A 45 5.88 -19.11 9.37
C GLY A 45 4.99 -17.96 8.90
N GLY A 46 5.38 -17.24 7.84
CA GLY A 46 4.56 -16.21 7.20
C GLY A 46 4.39 -14.94 8.04
N GLN A 47 4.10 -13.83 7.36
CA GLN A 47 3.54 -12.65 8.00
C GLN A 47 2.14 -12.51 7.45
N GLU A 48 1.16 -12.70 8.32
CA GLU A 48 -0.24 -12.50 7.97
C GLU A 48 -0.49 -11.07 7.50
N LEU A 49 -1.39 -10.96 6.53
CA LEU A 49 -1.84 -9.71 5.95
C LEU A 49 -3.20 -9.32 6.53
N ILE A 50 -3.45 -8.02 6.54
CA ILE A 50 -4.77 -7.43 6.82
C ILE A 50 -5.58 -7.41 5.53
N GLY A 51 -4.97 -6.99 4.42
CA GLY A 51 -5.65 -6.74 3.14
C GLY A 51 -6.35 -5.38 3.10
N GLY A 52 -7.10 -5.14 2.03
CA GLY A 52 -7.81 -3.87 1.78
C GLY A 52 -7.27 -3.03 0.62
N LEU A 53 -6.14 -3.42 0.02
CA LEU A 53 -5.62 -2.95 -1.26
C LEU A 53 -5.42 -4.14 -2.20
N ASP A 54 -6.09 -4.12 -3.36
CA ASP A 54 -5.99 -5.13 -4.42
C ASP A 54 -4.66 -4.98 -5.17
N VAL A 55 -3.56 -5.25 -4.46
CA VAL A 55 -2.19 -5.16 -4.96
C VAL A 55 -1.36 -6.34 -4.49
N ARG A 56 -0.38 -6.71 -5.30
CA ARG A 56 0.75 -7.55 -4.89
C ARG A 56 1.93 -6.67 -4.51
N VAL A 57 2.44 -6.87 -3.31
CA VAL A 57 3.60 -6.15 -2.79
C VAL A 57 4.82 -7.05 -2.73
N ASN A 58 5.92 -6.58 -3.33
CA ASN A 58 7.23 -7.20 -3.20
C ASN A 58 7.98 -6.56 -2.03
N ARG A 59 8.23 -7.37 -1.00
CA ARG A 59 8.99 -6.99 0.20
C ARG A 59 10.47 -6.90 -0.12
N ASN A 60 11.11 -5.84 0.37
CA ASN A 60 12.56 -5.62 0.21
C ASN A 60 13.00 -5.71 -1.26
N HIS A 61 12.23 -5.10 -2.16
CA HIS A 61 12.49 -5.13 -3.60
C HIS A 61 13.90 -4.65 -3.96
N PHE A 62 14.44 -3.74 -3.15
CA PHE A 62 15.75 -3.10 -3.30
C PHE A 62 16.93 -3.91 -2.68
N GLY A 63 16.76 -5.21 -2.39
CA GLY A 63 17.89 -6.11 -2.09
C GLY A 63 18.34 -6.23 -0.62
N ARG A 64 19.53 -6.82 -0.40
CA ARG A 64 20.10 -7.09 0.94
C ARG A 64 20.90 -5.88 1.44
N GLN A 65 20.42 -5.26 2.52
CA GLN A 65 21.11 -4.31 3.42
C GLN A 65 21.56 -2.91 2.91
N THR A 66 21.57 -2.59 1.61
CA THR A 66 21.98 -1.27 1.08
C THR A 66 21.09 -0.96 -0.13
N GLU A 67 20.18 0.02 -0.16
CA GLU A 67 20.39 1.44 0.13
C GLU A 67 19.12 2.07 0.72
N SER A 68 19.18 2.56 1.96
CA SER A 68 18.19 3.54 2.39
C SER A 68 18.56 4.85 1.74
N PHE A 69 17.62 5.48 1.03
CA PHE A 69 17.88 6.73 0.34
C PHE A 69 16.77 7.73 0.62
N GLN A 70 17.12 8.99 0.44
CA GLN A 70 16.16 10.08 0.38
C GLN A 70 16.21 10.66 -1.02
N GLY A 71 15.05 10.84 -1.65
CA GLY A 71 14.99 11.35 -3.01
C GLY A 71 13.77 12.24 -3.22
N PRO A 72 13.85 13.20 -4.15
CA PRO A 72 12.69 13.95 -4.59
C PRO A 72 11.69 12.98 -5.26
N LEU A 73 10.45 13.00 -4.80
CA LEU A 73 9.35 12.21 -5.35
C LEU A 73 8.22 13.14 -5.77
N ASP A 74 7.80 13.05 -7.01
CA ASP A 74 6.61 13.76 -7.46
C ASP A 74 5.35 13.12 -6.85
N LEU A 75 4.51 13.96 -6.24
CA LEU A 75 3.25 13.57 -5.62
C LEU A 75 2.12 14.46 -6.20
N PRO A 76 1.63 14.20 -7.42
CA PRO A 76 0.70 15.08 -8.12
C PRO A 76 -0.59 15.36 -7.34
N PHE A 77 -1.01 14.42 -6.49
CA PHE A 77 -2.20 14.55 -5.65
C PHE A 77 -2.07 15.59 -4.52
N LEU A 78 -0.85 16.07 -4.22
CA LEU A 78 -0.62 17.18 -3.29
C LEU A 78 -0.72 18.55 -3.94
N GLY A 79 -0.91 18.61 -5.26
CA GLY A 79 -1.01 19.83 -6.05
C GLY A 79 -0.09 19.80 -7.26
N ARG A 80 -0.58 20.28 -8.41
CA ARG A 80 0.11 20.21 -9.70
C ARG A 80 1.47 20.92 -9.74
N ASP A 81 1.61 21.98 -8.95
CA ASP A 81 2.81 22.83 -8.88
C ASP A 81 3.58 22.66 -7.55
N ALA A 82 3.27 21.60 -6.80
CA ALA A 82 3.92 21.31 -5.54
C ALA A 82 5.40 20.93 -5.79
N PRO A 83 6.36 21.45 -4.99
CA PRO A 83 7.74 20.97 -5.09
C PRO A 83 7.81 19.47 -4.72
N PRO A 84 8.74 18.71 -5.36
CA PRO A 84 8.90 17.29 -5.08
C PRO A 84 9.02 17.00 -3.58
N PHE A 85 8.35 15.96 -3.14
CA PHE A 85 8.34 15.53 -1.75
C PHE A 85 9.68 14.82 -1.42
N PRO A 86 10.33 15.14 -0.30
CA PRO A 86 11.63 14.55 0.06
C PRO A 86 11.46 13.15 0.68
N ALA A 87 10.99 12.19 -0.12
CA ALA A 87 10.63 10.84 0.31
C ALA A 87 11.82 10.05 0.87
N VAL A 88 11.63 9.40 2.01
CA VAL A 88 12.63 8.57 2.69
C VAL A 88 12.27 7.09 2.52
N PHE A 89 13.14 6.32 1.86
CA PHE A 89 12.96 4.91 1.60
C PHE A 89 13.92 4.10 2.47
N ILE A 90 13.38 3.26 3.37
CA ILE A 90 14.19 2.41 4.26
C ILE A 90 13.70 0.98 4.10
N ARG A 91 14.48 0.15 3.40
CA ARG A 91 14.09 -1.23 3.05
C ARG A 91 12.66 -1.28 2.47
N ALA A 92 12.36 -0.31 1.61
CA ALA A 92 11.01 -0.05 1.18
C ALA A 92 10.47 -1.22 0.33
N PRO A 93 9.19 -1.59 0.50
CA PRO A 93 8.50 -2.46 -0.44
C PRO A 93 8.17 -1.70 -1.73
N ILE A 94 7.77 -2.41 -2.78
CA ILE A 94 7.09 -1.81 -3.95
C ILE A 94 5.76 -2.50 -4.21
N VAL A 95 4.83 -1.80 -4.86
CA VAL A 95 3.68 -2.45 -5.49
C VAL A 95 4.14 -3.02 -6.83
N GLU A 96 4.21 -4.34 -6.90
CA GLU A 96 4.69 -5.07 -8.09
C GLU A 96 3.58 -5.23 -9.13
N LYS A 97 2.34 -5.39 -8.67
CA LYS A 97 1.19 -5.66 -9.54
C LYS A 97 -0.09 -5.11 -8.91
N ILE A 98 -0.93 -4.48 -9.73
CA ILE A 98 -2.33 -4.21 -9.40
C ILE A 98 -3.14 -5.46 -9.72
N LEU A 99 -3.92 -5.92 -8.75
CA LEU A 99 -4.76 -7.09 -8.89
C LEU A 99 -6.17 -6.66 -9.33
N PRO A 100 -6.86 -7.46 -10.15
CA PRO A 100 -8.27 -7.25 -10.39
C PRO A 100 -9.05 -7.43 -9.09
N HIS A 101 -10.11 -6.63 -8.92
CA HIS A 101 -11.01 -6.77 -7.79
C HIS A 101 -11.86 -8.03 -7.93
N HIS A 102 -11.86 -8.89 -6.92
CA HIS A 102 -12.71 -10.07 -6.86
C HIS A 102 -13.26 -10.27 -5.45
N GLU A 103 -14.50 -10.75 -5.35
CA GLU A 103 -15.04 -11.24 -4.10
C GLU A 103 -14.37 -12.56 -3.71
N GLY A 104 -14.14 -12.77 -2.41
CA GLY A 104 -13.47 -13.97 -1.93
C GLY A 104 -11.96 -13.78 -1.72
N ILE A 105 -11.23 -14.89 -1.72
CA ILE A 105 -9.77 -14.91 -1.54
C ILE A 105 -9.14 -14.86 -2.94
N GLN A 106 -8.03 -14.15 -3.11
CA GLN A 106 -7.26 -14.09 -4.36
C GLN A 106 -6.57 -15.45 -4.64
N THR A 107 -7.35 -16.45 -5.07
CA THR A 107 -6.88 -17.84 -5.27
C THR A 107 -5.81 -17.97 -6.35
N GLU A 108 -5.80 -17.07 -7.33
CA GLU A 108 -4.78 -17.02 -8.39
C GLU A 108 -3.39 -16.69 -7.82
N GLU A 109 -3.34 -15.93 -6.72
CA GLU A 109 -2.09 -15.58 -6.04
C GLU A 109 -1.59 -16.71 -5.13
N ILE A 110 -2.47 -17.62 -4.68
CA ILE A 110 -2.11 -18.78 -3.85
C ILE A 110 -1.29 -19.80 -4.65
N GLN A 111 -1.49 -19.86 -5.97
CA GLN A 111 -0.79 -20.80 -6.85
C GLN A 111 0.69 -20.44 -7.07
N GLN A 112 1.11 -19.25 -6.65
CA GLN A 112 2.52 -18.87 -6.65
C GLN A 112 3.18 -19.38 -5.38
N ASP A 113 4.16 -20.27 -5.55
CA ASP A 113 5.08 -20.62 -4.48
C ASP A 113 5.68 -19.34 -3.90
N ASP A 114 5.77 -19.28 -2.58
CA ASP A 114 6.26 -18.12 -1.83
C ASP A 114 5.40 -16.85 -1.79
N VAL A 115 4.07 -16.94 -1.96
CA VAL A 115 3.16 -15.79 -1.70
C VAL A 115 2.27 -16.01 -0.47
N VAL A 116 2.00 -14.93 0.27
CA VAL A 116 0.97 -14.85 1.33
C VAL A 116 -0.19 -14.03 0.80
N VAL A 117 -1.41 -14.56 0.96
CA VAL A 117 -2.65 -13.89 0.54
C VAL A 117 -3.46 -13.49 1.78
N ALA A 118 -4.06 -12.31 1.77
CA ALA A 118 -4.93 -11.84 2.84
C ALA A 118 -6.24 -12.65 2.89
N PRO A 119 -6.85 -12.84 4.07
CA PRO A 119 -8.13 -13.52 4.15
C PRO A 119 -9.25 -12.66 3.54
N SER A 120 -10.24 -13.31 2.95
CA SER A 120 -11.44 -12.61 2.48
C SER A 120 -12.29 -12.08 3.64
N ARG A 121 -13.00 -10.98 3.40
CA ARG A 121 -14.00 -10.41 4.29
C ARG A 121 -15.12 -9.80 3.48
N GLN A 122 -16.34 -9.89 4.00
CA GLN A 122 -17.50 -9.24 3.43
C GLN A 122 -17.65 -7.83 4.02
N ALA A 123 -17.91 -6.85 3.16
CA ALA A 123 -18.20 -5.49 3.59
C ALA A 123 -19.49 -5.43 4.43
N ARG A 124 -19.53 -4.59 5.46
CA ARG A 124 -20.67 -4.48 6.39
C ARG A 124 -21.93 -3.91 5.72
N ASP A 125 -21.74 -2.93 4.84
CA ASP A 125 -22.82 -2.15 4.25
C ASP A 125 -22.49 -1.78 2.79
N SER A 126 -23.49 -1.27 2.07
CA SER A 126 -23.37 -0.89 0.66
C SER A 126 -22.32 0.19 0.43
N VAL A 127 -22.10 1.08 1.41
CA VAL A 127 -21.05 2.12 1.34
C VAL A 127 -19.67 1.49 1.38
N ALA A 128 -19.44 0.55 2.28
CA ALA A 128 -18.20 -0.22 2.35
C ALA A 128 -18.02 -1.10 1.10
N GLN A 129 -19.09 -1.73 0.60
CA GLN A 129 -19.02 -2.53 -0.62
C GLN A 129 -18.62 -1.70 -1.84
N ALA A 130 -19.24 -0.53 -2.02
CA ALA A 130 -18.89 0.40 -3.09
C ALA A 130 -17.43 0.85 -3.00
N ALA A 131 -16.96 1.23 -1.80
CA ALA A 131 -15.57 1.66 -1.60
C ALA A 131 -14.55 0.53 -1.79
N THR A 132 -14.94 -0.73 -1.58
CA THR A 132 -14.10 -1.92 -1.84
C THR A 132 -14.01 -2.22 -3.33
N ALA A 133 -15.11 -2.05 -4.07
CA ALA A 133 -15.16 -2.30 -5.51
C ALA A 133 -14.50 -1.20 -6.36
N GLU A 134 -14.02 -0.11 -5.75
CA GLU A 134 -13.24 0.90 -6.46
C GLU A 134 -11.92 0.31 -6.99
N HIS A 135 -11.47 0.83 -8.14
CA HIS A 135 -10.19 0.44 -8.71
C HIS A 135 -9.02 0.98 -7.87
N VAL A 136 -7.87 0.30 -7.95
CA VAL A 136 -6.64 0.82 -7.36
C VAL A 136 -6.12 1.97 -8.23
N GLU A 137 -6.01 3.15 -7.64
CA GLU A 137 -5.38 4.32 -8.21
C GLU A 137 -3.89 4.35 -7.88
N VAL A 138 -3.04 4.55 -8.89
CA VAL A 138 -1.61 4.82 -8.70
C VAL A 138 -1.42 6.31 -8.47
N LEU A 139 -0.92 6.68 -7.29
CA LEU A 139 -0.74 8.06 -6.87
C LEU A 139 0.68 8.57 -7.06
N ALA A 140 1.67 7.68 -7.08
CA ALA A 140 3.06 8.03 -7.35
C ALA A 140 3.87 6.82 -7.83
N THR A 141 4.81 7.11 -8.73
CA THR A 141 5.76 6.15 -9.30
C THR A 141 7.17 6.72 -9.16
N LEU A 142 8.11 5.91 -8.70
CA LEU A 142 9.52 6.25 -8.63
C LEU A 142 10.19 5.95 -9.99
N VAL A 143 10.70 6.98 -10.65
CA VAL A 143 11.35 6.90 -11.97
C VAL A 143 12.80 7.43 -11.91
N GLY A 144 13.65 6.98 -12.84
CA GLY A 144 14.99 7.56 -13.05
C GLY A 144 16.10 6.97 -12.17
N PRO A 145 17.23 7.69 -11.97
CA PRO A 145 18.43 7.18 -11.31
C PRO A 145 18.21 6.67 -9.88
N ALA A 146 17.22 7.23 -9.17
CA ALA A 146 16.83 6.76 -7.84
C ALA A 146 16.24 5.32 -7.86
N ALA A 147 15.58 4.93 -8.95
CA ALA A 147 15.17 3.54 -9.18
C ALA A 147 16.34 2.67 -9.67
N GLN A 148 17.29 3.24 -10.44
CA GLN A 148 18.46 2.53 -10.98
C GLN A 148 19.47 2.13 -9.91
N ASN A 149 19.81 3.03 -8.98
CA ASN A 149 20.72 2.71 -7.86
C ASN A 149 20.14 1.61 -6.95
N ALA A 150 18.82 1.55 -6.86
CA ALA A 150 18.12 0.54 -6.09
C ALA A 150 17.97 -0.81 -6.83
N THR A 151 18.38 -0.90 -8.11
CA THR A 151 18.26 -2.08 -8.99
C THR A 151 19.60 -2.60 -9.55
N GLU A 152 20.77 -2.14 -9.08
CA GLU A 152 22.06 -2.70 -9.50
C GLU A 152 22.10 -4.24 -9.32
N GLY A 153 22.13 -4.96 -10.45
CA GLY A 153 22.15 -6.43 -10.51
C GLY A 153 20.99 -7.10 -11.27
N ARG A 154 20.10 -6.37 -11.95
CA ARG A 154 19.06 -6.98 -12.83
C ARG A 154 19.36 -6.82 -14.33
N ASN A 155 19.02 -7.86 -15.09
CA ASN A 155 18.76 -7.73 -16.52
C ASN A 155 17.49 -6.89 -16.70
N ILE A 156 17.68 -5.62 -17.02
CA ILE A 156 16.60 -4.68 -17.31
C ILE A 156 16.15 -4.95 -18.74
N ASN A 157 14.86 -5.22 -18.96
CA ASN A 157 14.30 -5.25 -20.31
C ASN A 157 14.22 -3.80 -20.80
N PRO A 158 14.95 -3.38 -21.85
CA PRO A 158 15.06 -1.97 -22.26
C PRO A 158 13.71 -1.34 -22.67
N ASP A 159 12.69 -2.16 -22.92
CA ASP A 159 11.39 -1.74 -23.42
C ASP A 159 10.34 -1.45 -22.32
N GLN A 160 10.68 -1.58 -21.03
CA GLN A 160 9.80 -1.19 -19.92
C GLN A 160 10.29 0.07 -19.21
N GLU A 161 9.90 1.24 -19.71
CA GLU A 161 9.97 2.53 -18.98
C GLU A 161 8.93 2.62 -17.84
N VAL A 162 8.65 1.54 -17.11
CA VAL A 162 7.65 1.55 -16.04
C VAL A 162 8.37 1.64 -14.71
N GLY A 163 8.37 2.83 -14.10
CA GLY A 163 8.96 3.04 -12.77
C GLY A 163 8.25 2.24 -11.67
N ASP A 164 8.85 2.19 -10.47
CA ASP A 164 8.32 1.43 -9.35
C ASP A 164 7.12 2.14 -8.71
N ILE A 165 5.99 1.45 -8.53
CA ILE A 165 4.81 2.03 -7.88
C ILE A 165 5.07 2.14 -6.37
N VAL A 166 5.00 3.36 -5.84
CA VAL A 166 5.36 3.69 -4.44
C VAL A 166 4.24 4.35 -3.65
N ALA A 167 3.13 4.74 -4.29
CA ALA A 167 1.91 5.17 -3.62
C ALA A 167 0.67 4.72 -4.38
N VAL A 168 -0.31 4.13 -3.67
CA VAL A 168 -1.58 3.65 -4.22
C VAL A 168 -2.74 3.94 -3.30
N ARG A 169 -3.95 4.08 -3.86
CA ARG A 169 -5.19 4.23 -3.10
C ARG A 169 -6.28 3.33 -3.67
N GLN A 170 -7.12 2.78 -2.81
CA GLN A 170 -8.35 2.10 -3.21
C GLN A 170 -9.48 2.49 -2.24
N GLY A 171 -10.42 3.33 -2.71
CA GLY A 171 -11.40 3.96 -1.85
C GLY A 171 -10.74 4.69 -0.67
N ASN A 172 -11.08 4.26 0.56
CA ASN A 172 -10.58 4.88 1.79
C ASN A 172 -9.27 4.28 2.30
N VAL A 173 -8.60 3.40 1.53
CA VAL A 173 -7.34 2.79 1.95
C VAL A 173 -6.20 3.34 1.12
N PHE A 174 -5.18 3.84 1.79
CA PHE A 174 -4.01 4.47 1.18
C PHE A 174 -2.74 3.72 1.60
N GLY A 175 -1.84 3.48 0.65
CA GLY A 175 -0.59 2.77 0.88
C GLY A 175 0.60 3.53 0.29
N THR A 176 1.68 3.66 1.05
CA THR A 176 2.93 4.28 0.59
C THR A 176 4.13 3.43 0.96
N SER A 177 5.09 3.30 0.05
CA SER A 177 6.33 2.54 0.27
C SER A 177 7.36 3.26 1.13
N PHE A 178 7.30 4.60 1.18
CA PHE A 178 8.24 5.46 1.89
C PHE A 178 7.73 5.85 3.29
N HIS A 179 8.60 6.53 4.04
CA HIS A 179 8.40 7.02 5.39
C HIS A 179 8.18 8.54 5.41
N PRO A 180 6.94 9.01 5.16
CA PRO A 180 6.63 10.44 5.20
C PRO A 180 6.88 11.05 6.59
N GLU A 181 6.76 10.25 7.65
CA GLU A 181 6.94 10.66 9.05
C GLU A 181 8.39 10.99 9.41
N LEU A 182 9.35 10.58 8.59
CA LEU A 182 10.77 10.86 8.77
C LEU A 182 11.21 12.13 8.02
N THR A 183 10.26 12.88 7.47
CA THR A 183 10.51 14.14 6.77
C THR A 183 10.05 15.33 7.60
N GLY A 184 10.61 16.52 7.34
CA GLY A 184 10.08 17.77 7.89
C GLY A 184 8.83 18.29 7.16
N ASP A 185 8.31 17.55 6.17
CA ASP A 185 7.23 17.98 5.28
C ASP A 185 5.90 17.30 5.65
N ALA A 186 4.99 18.06 6.24
CA ALA A 186 3.70 17.56 6.72
C ALA A 186 2.59 17.54 5.65
N ARG A 187 2.88 17.91 4.39
CA ARG A 187 1.83 18.12 3.36
C ARG A 187 1.02 16.85 3.08
N ILE A 188 1.67 15.70 2.97
CA ILE A 188 0.99 14.42 2.77
C ILE A 188 0.13 14.01 3.98
N HIS A 189 0.58 14.30 5.20
CA HIS A 189 -0.21 14.06 6.41
C HIS A 189 -1.45 14.95 6.47
N THR A 190 -1.28 16.23 6.13
CA THR A 190 -2.39 17.21 6.09
C THR A 190 -3.41 16.81 5.04
N TRP A 191 -2.95 16.46 3.83
CA TRP A 191 -3.79 15.91 2.78
C TRP A 191 -4.56 14.67 3.26
N TRP A 192 -3.89 13.72 3.89
CA TRP A 192 -4.54 12.51 4.40
C TRP A 192 -5.63 12.82 5.44
N LEU A 193 -5.42 13.78 6.35
CA LEU A 193 -6.46 14.20 7.30
C LEU A 193 -7.69 14.80 6.60
N HIS A 194 -7.50 15.52 5.48
CA HIS A 194 -8.61 15.98 4.66
C HIS A 194 -9.36 14.84 3.97
N GLU A 195 -8.65 13.81 3.49
CA GLU A 195 -9.27 12.60 2.94
C GLU A 195 -10.10 11.87 4.00
N VAL A 196 -9.57 11.72 5.22
CA VAL A 196 -10.28 11.12 6.36
C VAL A 196 -11.56 11.90 6.66
N GLN A 197 -11.47 13.23 6.77
CA GLN A 197 -12.63 14.07 7.04
C GLN A 197 -13.69 13.94 5.94
N SER A 198 -13.26 13.91 4.68
CA SER A 198 -14.14 13.78 3.52
C SER A 198 -14.85 12.43 3.50
N ALA A 199 -14.12 11.34 3.78
CA ALA A 199 -14.67 9.99 3.88
C ALA A 199 -15.70 9.86 5.00
N VAL A 200 -15.42 10.41 6.19
CA VAL A 200 -16.38 10.40 7.32
C VAL A 200 -17.64 11.17 6.97
N ARG A 201 -17.52 12.39 6.44
CA ARG A 201 -18.68 13.20 6.01
C ARG A 201 -19.51 12.51 4.93
N LYS A 202 -18.87 11.86 3.95
CA LYS A 202 -19.56 11.10 2.91
C LYS A 202 -20.36 9.95 3.51
N ARG A 203 -19.77 9.21 4.46
CA ARG A 203 -20.43 8.09 5.14
C ARG A 203 -21.60 8.54 6.01
N ASP A 204 -21.49 9.66 6.71
CA ASP A 204 -22.59 10.21 7.52
C ASP A 204 -23.79 10.62 6.66
N LYS A 205 -23.53 11.24 5.50
CA LYS A 205 -24.58 11.62 4.54
C LYS A 205 -25.32 10.42 3.95
N LEU A 206 -24.63 9.30 3.74
CA LEU A 206 -25.22 8.07 3.16
C LEU A 206 -26.00 7.23 4.19
N LYS A 207 -25.90 7.56 5.48
CA LYS A 207 -26.63 6.91 6.58
C LYS A 207 -27.88 7.68 7.02
N GLN A 208 -28.05 8.91 6.56
CA GLN A 208 -29.24 9.75 6.77
C GLN A 208 -30.25 9.46 5.67
#